data_AF-A0A401HQW8-F1
#
_entry.id   AF-A0A401HQW8-F1
#
_cell.length_a   1.000
_cell.length_b   1.000
_cell.length_c   1.000
_cell.angle_alpha   90.00
_cell.angle_beta   90.00
_cell.angle_gamma   90.00
#
_symmetry.space_group_name_H-M   'P 1'
#
loop_
_entity.id
_entity.type
_entity.pdbx_description
1 polymer ?
#
loop_
_entity_poly.entity_id
_entity_poly.type
_entity_poly.pdbx_seq_one_letter_code
_entity_poly.pdbx_strand_id
1 'polypeptide(L)'
;MRLSLSSLKERIYSPKVYNTLEIIGILCTLEILISFILSTYNPPYEYIFLKLDFASISILSFQFFYKLIGSKDKLNFLRNIYNIIDAVVIGAFILYFLQIYATNAIVSLRIINAVRILILLRIIKFKHLRLSREVINFITILTYSFIISSFIWLVENEVNPNINNFADAFYFTVISLTTVGYGDITPVTPWGKGIIVLSILYIVSGLITKIQSLFYRELEKEKK
;
A
#
# COMPACT_ATOMS: atom_id res chain seq x y z
N MET A 1 -13.32 4.60 44.73
CA MET A 1 -13.19 5.46 43.53
C MET A 1 -13.74 4.69 42.32
N ARG A 2 -15.06 4.77 42.05
CA ARG A 2 -15.68 4.07 40.91
C ARG A 2 -15.42 4.88 39.64
N LEU A 3 -14.44 4.45 38.84
CA LEU A 3 -14.27 4.95 37.48
C LEU A 3 -15.58 4.71 36.72
N SER A 4 -16.23 5.77 36.24
CA SER A 4 -17.44 5.61 35.42
C SER A 4 -17.05 4.97 34.08
N LEU A 5 -17.92 4.12 33.52
CA LEU A 5 -17.73 3.51 32.20
C LEU A 5 -17.47 4.55 31.10
N SER A 6 -18.00 5.77 31.25
CA SER A 6 -17.72 6.89 30.34
C SER A 6 -16.28 7.42 30.45
N SER A 7 -15.75 7.56 31.67
CA SER A 7 -14.37 8.01 31.90
C SER A 7 -13.32 7.01 31.40
N LEU A 8 -13.62 5.70 31.49
CA LEU A 8 -12.80 4.63 30.92
C LEU A 8 -12.81 4.68 29.39
N LYS A 9 -13.99 4.91 28.79
CA LYS A 9 -14.14 5.00 27.32
C LYS A 9 -13.37 6.20 26.76
N GLU A 10 -13.41 7.37 27.40
CA GLU A 10 -12.62 8.54 26.95
C GLU A 10 -11.11 8.34 27.07
N ARG A 11 -10.65 7.64 28.11
CA ARG A 11 -9.23 7.36 28.32
C ARG A 11 -8.70 6.35 27.29
N ILE A 12 -9.47 5.31 27.00
CA ILE A 12 -9.16 4.29 26.01
C ILE A 12 -9.14 4.93 24.61
N TYR A 13 -10.22 5.58 24.19
CA TYR A 13 -10.34 6.18 22.86
C TYR A 13 -9.76 7.60 22.76
N SER A 14 -8.69 7.88 23.52
CA SER A 14 -8.04 9.19 23.49
C SER A 14 -7.28 9.43 22.18
N PRO A 15 -7.15 10.69 21.71
CA PRO A 15 -6.42 11.02 20.48
C PRO A 15 -4.97 10.52 20.49
N LYS A 16 -4.31 10.49 21.66
CA LYS A 16 -2.94 9.98 21.79
C LYS A 16 -2.87 8.49 21.45
N VAL A 17 -3.78 7.67 21.97
CA VAL A 17 -3.83 6.23 21.69
C VAL A 17 -4.12 5.96 20.21
N TYR A 18 -5.02 6.73 19.60
CA TYR A 18 -5.29 6.64 18.16
C TYR A 18 -4.03 6.90 17.32
N ASN A 19 -3.28 7.96 17.63
CA ASN A 19 -2.06 8.30 16.92
C ASN A 19 -0.98 7.21 17.11
N THR A 20 -0.80 6.70 18.33
CA THR A 20 0.15 5.61 18.59
C THR A 20 -0.20 4.36 17.80
N LEU A 21 -1.47 3.97 17.77
CA LEU A 21 -1.93 2.82 16.98
C LEU A 21 -1.67 3.05 15.49
N GLU A 22 -1.86 4.27 14.98
CA GLU A 22 -1.58 4.59 13.57
C GLU A 22 -0.11 4.43 13.21
N ILE A 23 0.79 4.90 14.07
CA ILE A 23 2.23 4.71 13.90
C ILE A 23 2.59 3.23 13.90
N ILE A 24 2.07 2.46 14.85
CA ILE A 24 2.29 1.00 14.91
C ILE A 24 1.79 0.33 13.62
N GLY A 25 0.58 0.65 13.16
CA GLY A 25 0.03 0.07 11.94
C GLY A 25 0.80 0.43 10.68
N ILE A 26 1.44 1.60 10.67
CA ILE A 26 2.38 2.02 9.62
C ILE A 26 3.65 1.17 9.65
N LEU A 27 4.23 0.93 10.83
CA LEU A 27 5.44 0.11 10.97
C LEU A 27 5.16 -1.34 10.53
N CYS A 28 4.03 -1.92 10.92
CA CYS A 28 3.59 -3.23 10.44
C CYS A 28 3.40 -3.25 8.92
N THR A 29 2.90 -2.16 8.33
CA THR A 29 2.77 -2.04 6.86
C THR A 29 4.14 -2.08 6.17
N LEU A 30 5.12 -1.34 6.68
CA LEU A 30 6.47 -1.32 6.13
C LEU A 30 7.15 -2.68 6.24
N GLU A 31 6.98 -3.35 7.38
CA GLU A 31 7.48 -4.70 7.60
C GLU A 31 6.89 -5.69 6.57
N ILE A 32 5.57 -5.73 6.40
CA ILE A 32 4.90 -6.59 5.41
C ILE A 32 5.41 -6.32 3.98
N LEU A 33 5.70 -5.05 3.65
CA LEU A 33 6.25 -4.69 2.34
C LEU A 33 7.67 -5.21 2.14
N ILE A 34 8.53 -5.05 3.15
CA ILE A 34 9.90 -5.57 3.11
C ILE A 34 9.89 -7.09 3.00
N SER A 35 9.08 -7.76 3.83
CA SER A 35 8.84 -9.19 3.80
C SER A 35 8.40 -9.67 2.41
N PHE A 36 7.44 -8.97 1.79
CA PHE A 36 7.01 -9.25 0.42
C PHE A 36 8.15 -9.14 -0.60
N ILE A 37 8.90 -8.03 -0.62
CA ILE A 37 10.02 -7.84 -1.57
C ILE A 37 11.02 -8.98 -1.41
N LEU A 38 11.43 -9.27 -0.17
CA LEU A 38 12.41 -10.32 0.11
C LEU A 38 11.89 -11.70 -0.26
N SER A 39 10.59 -11.99 -0.06
CA SER A 39 10.00 -13.27 -0.48
C SER A 39 10.11 -13.51 -1.98
N THR A 40 10.12 -12.46 -2.82
CA THR A 40 10.25 -12.60 -4.28
C THR A 40 11.66 -13.02 -4.74
N TYR A 41 12.65 -12.97 -3.86
CA TYR A 41 14.00 -13.48 -4.12
C TYR A 41 14.17 -14.97 -3.78
N ASN A 42 13.09 -15.64 -3.38
CA ASN A 42 13.09 -17.05 -2.95
C ASN A 42 14.18 -17.37 -1.89
N PRO A 43 14.27 -16.59 -0.80
CA PRO A 43 15.33 -16.74 0.19
C PRO A 43 15.15 -18.03 1.01
N PRO A 44 16.22 -18.62 1.55
CA PRO A 44 16.15 -19.85 2.35
C PRO A 44 15.37 -19.70 3.68
N TYR A 45 14.93 -18.48 4.02
CA TYR A 45 14.25 -18.13 5.27
C TYR A 45 12.78 -17.70 5.08
N GLU A 46 12.12 -18.12 3.99
CA GLU A 46 10.71 -17.79 3.68
C GLU A 46 9.75 -17.96 4.88
N TYR A 47 9.94 -19.02 5.66
CA TYR A 47 9.13 -19.31 6.84
C TYR A 47 9.21 -18.23 7.93
N ILE A 48 10.34 -17.53 8.07
CA ILE A 48 10.50 -16.44 9.03
C ILE A 48 9.67 -15.23 8.59
N PHE A 49 9.70 -14.90 7.30
CA PHE A 49 8.90 -13.82 6.72
C PHE A 49 7.40 -14.07 6.88
N LEU A 50 6.95 -15.30 6.66
CA LEU A 50 5.55 -15.70 6.88
C LEU A 50 5.10 -15.52 8.35
N LYS A 51 5.97 -15.85 9.31
CA LYS A 51 5.70 -15.62 10.75
C LYS A 51 5.61 -14.14 11.10
N LEU A 52 6.49 -13.32 10.53
CA LEU A 52 6.48 -11.88 10.77
C LEU A 52 5.23 -11.23 10.16
N ASP A 53 4.87 -11.59 8.92
CA ASP A 53 3.62 -11.18 8.28
C ASP A 53 2.41 -11.51 9.15
N PHE A 54 2.36 -12.73 9.71
CA PHE A 54 1.27 -13.16 10.59
C PHE A 54 1.20 -12.28 11.86
N ALA A 55 2.33 -11.96 12.47
CA ALA A 55 2.38 -11.09 13.64
C ALA A 55 1.88 -9.67 13.30
N SER A 56 2.37 -9.08 12.22
CA SER A 56 1.97 -7.75 11.76
C SER A 56 0.48 -7.69 11.43
N ILE A 57 -0.07 -8.69 10.74
CA ILE A 57 -1.48 -8.72 10.38
C ILE A 57 -2.38 -8.97 11.58
N SER A 58 -1.91 -9.74 12.58
CA SER A 58 -2.61 -9.89 13.85
C SER A 58 -2.73 -8.57 14.59
N ILE A 59 -1.66 -7.77 14.64
CA ILE A 59 -1.66 -6.42 15.22
C ILE A 59 -2.62 -5.50 14.46
N LEU A 60 -2.60 -5.54 13.12
CA LEU A 60 -3.51 -4.74 12.29
C LEU A 60 -4.98 -5.13 12.49
N SER A 61 -5.25 -6.42 12.62
CA SER A 61 -6.60 -6.94 12.92
C SER A 61 -7.10 -6.41 14.26
N PHE A 62 -6.27 -6.51 15.29
CA PHE A 62 -6.59 -5.95 16.61
C PHE A 62 -6.87 -4.45 16.53
N GLN A 63 -6.03 -3.70 15.82
CA GLN A 63 -6.22 -2.27 15.62
C GLN A 63 -7.54 -1.93 14.90
N PHE A 64 -7.89 -2.70 13.86
CA PHE A 64 -9.14 -2.51 13.12
C PHE A 64 -10.36 -2.70 14.04
N PHE A 65 -10.41 -3.80 14.80
CA PHE A 65 -11.51 -4.07 15.73
C PHE A 65 -11.56 -3.06 16.87
N TYR A 66 -10.39 -2.67 17.41
CA TYR A 66 -10.29 -1.61 18.41
C TYR A 66 -10.96 -0.32 17.92
N LYS A 67 -10.61 0.15 16.72
CA LYS A 67 -11.17 1.37 16.14
C LYS A 67 -12.66 1.22 15.79
N LEU A 68 -13.09 0.04 15.33
CA LEU A 68 -14.49 -0.25 15.02
C LEU A 68 -15.38 -0.18 16.28
N ILE A 69 -14.96 -0.79 17.38
CA ILE A 69 -15.70 -0.79 18.66
C ILE A 69 -15.73 0.63 19.26
N GLY A 70 -14.65 1.39 19.10
CA GLY A 70 -14.55 2.79 19.55
C GLY A 70 -15.36 3.79 18.75
N SER A 71 -15.69 3.47 17.50
CA SER A 71 -16.41 4.39 16.61
C SER A 71 -17.85 4.63 17.08
N LYS A 72 -18.28 5.91 17.10
CA LYS A 72 -19.66 6.29 17.43
C LYS A 72 -20.65 5.80 16.36
N ASP A 73 -20.22 5.83 15.10
CA ASP A 73 -21.01 5.40 13.95
C ASP A 73 -20.22 4.37 13.14
N LYS A 74 -20.63 3.10 13.27
CA LYS A 74 -19.96 1.95 12.66
C LYS A 74 -20.12 1.92 11.14
N LEU A 75 -21.24 2.43 10.61
CA LEU A 75 -21.48 2.43 9.16
C LEU A 75 -20.59 3.44 8.46
N ASN A 76 -20.48 4.64 9.02
CA ASN A 76 -19.54 5.64 8.52
C ASN A 76 -18.08 5.20 8.68
N PHE A 77 -17.77 4.48 9.76
CA PHE A 77 -16.46 3.86 9.91
C PHE A 77 -16.16 2.87 8.78
N LEU A 78 -17.07 1.93 8.49
CA LEU A 78 -16.87 0.92 7.45
C LEU A 78 -16.90 1.48 6.02
N ARG A 79 -17.55 2.62 5.78
CA ARG A 79 -17.55 3.31 4.47
C ARG A 79 -16.29 4.14 4.21
N ASN A 80 -15.47 4.37 5.23
CA ASN A 80 -14.23 5.11 5.07
C ASN A 80 -13.21 4.26 4.29
N ILE A 81 -12.69 4.80 3.18
CA ILE A 81 -11.73 4.13 2.29
C ILE A 81 -10.53 3.51 3.05
N TYR A 82 -10.07 4.16 4.11
CA TYR A 82 -8.94 3.68 4.91
C TYR A 82 -9.26 2.40 5.70
N ASN A 83 -10.49 2.30 6.20
CA ASN A 83 -10.94 1.14 6.96
C ASN A 83 -11.34 0.01 6.02
N ILE A 84 -11.82 0.33 4.82
CA ILE A 84 -12.03 -0.65 3.74
C ILE A 84 -10.72 -1.32 3.38
N ILE A 85 -9.65 -0.55 3.15
CA ILE A 85 -8.32 -1.10 2.87
C ILE A 85 -7.88 -2.02 4.01
N ASP A 86 -7.98 -1.57 5.26
CA ASP A 86 -7.61 -2.39 6.43
C ASP A 86 -8.41 -3.70 6.48
N ALA A 87 -9.73 -3.65 6.22
CA ALA A 87 -10.59 -4.83 6.20
C ALA A 87 -10.25 -5.80 5.05
N VAL A 88 -9.98 -5.28 3.85
CA VAL A 88 -9.60 -6.08 2.67
C VAL A 88 -8.29 -6.82 2.91
N VAL A 89 -7.32 -6.17 3.55
CA VAL A 89 -6.01 -6.78 3.89
C VAL A 89 -6.17 -7.90 4.90
N ILE A 90 -6.96 -7.67 5.97
CA ILE A 90 -7.27 -8.69 6.97
C ILE A 90 -8.00 -9.87 6.32
N GLY A 91 -8.99 -9.59 5.46
CA GLY A 91 -9.75 -10.62 4.74
C GLY A 91 -8.87 -11.47 3.82
N ALA A 92 -8.01 -10.84 3.03
CA ALA A 92 -7.07 -11.56 2.15
C ALA A 92 -6.11 -12.46 2.94
N PHE A 93 -5.68 -12.03 4.13
CA PHE A 93 -4.84 -12.86 4.98
C PHE A 93 -5.57 -14.08 5.57
N ILE A 94 -6.82 -13.91 5.99
CA ILE A 94 -7.64 -15.04 6.47
C ILE A 94 -7.81 -16.06 5.35
N LEU A 95 -8.10 -15.61 4.13
CA LEU A 95 -8.20 -16.49 2.96
C LEU A 95 -6.88 -17.21 2.68
N TYR A 96 -5.75 -16.51 2.78
CA TYR A 96 -4.43 -17.12 2.66
C TYR A 96 -4.22 -18.24 3.67
N PHE A 97 -4.49 -17.96 4.95
CA PHE A 97 -4.32 -18.93 6.02
C PHE A 97 -5.19 -20.16 5.79
N LEU A 98 -6.48 -19.98 5.45
CA LEU A 98 -7.40 -21.09 5.17
C LEU A 98 -6.92 -21.98 4.02
N GLN A 99 -6.36 -21.40 2.96
CA GLN A 99 -5.90 -22.15 1.79
C GLN A 99 -4.66 -23.02 2.07
N ILE A 100 -3.75 -22.55 2.93
CA ILE A 100 -2.59 -23.35 3.38
C ILE A 100 -3.05 -24.68 4.00
N TYR A 101 -4.10 -24.65 4.83
CA TYR A 101 -4.64 -25.86 5.46
C TYR A 101 -5.50 -26.72 4.51
N ALA A 102 -6.15 -26.11 3.50
CA ALA A 102 -7.12 -26.80 2.66
C ALA A 102 -6.50 -27.61 1.52
N THR A 103 -5.42 -27.13 0.89
CA THR A 103 -4.93 -27.73 -0.37
C THR A 103 -3.53 -28.33 -0.32
N ASN A 104 -2.76 -28.21 0.78
CA ASN A 104 -1.33 -28.60 0.84
C ASN A 104 -0.48 -28.06 -0.34
N ALA A 105 -1.01 -27.09 -1.09
CA ALA A 105 -0.47 -26.61 -2.35
C ALA A 105 -0.25 -25.11 -2.24
N ILE A 106 0.97 -24.69 -2.58
CA ILE A 106 1.51 -23.34 -2.46
C ILE A 106 0.98 -22.39 -3.57
N VAL A 107 0.01 -22.84 -4.38
CA VAL A 107 -0.56 -22.11 -5.53
C VAL A 107 -2.04 -21.80 -5.22
N SER A 108 -2.54 -20.57 -5.09
CA SER A 108 -2.25 -19.31 -5.81
C SER A 108 -2.18 -18.09 -4.87
N LEU A 109 -0.97 -17.80 -4.38
CA LEU A 109 -0.59 -16.64 -3.55
C LEU A 109 -0.70 -15.26 -4.24
N ARG A 110 -0.98 -15.25 -5.55
CA ARG A 110 -0.83 -14.07 -6.41
C ARG A 110 -1.84 -12.96 -6.13
N ILE A 111 -3.09 -13.32 -5.87
CA ILE A 111 -4.16 -12.35 -5.54
C ILE A 111 -3.92 -11.73 -4.16
N ILE A 112 -3.41 -12.52 -3.20
CA ILE A 112 -3.08 -12.03 -1.84
C ILE A 112 -1.94 -11.02 -1.89
N ASN A 113 -0.90 -11.28 -2.70
CA ASN A 113 0.18 -10.32 -2.93
C ASN A 113 -0.31 -9.05 -3.64
N ALA A 114 -1.22 -9.17 -4.60
CA ALA A 114 -1.86 -8.01 -5.22
C ALA A 114 -2.73 -7.22 -4.22
N VAL A 115 -3.37 -7.87 -3.24
CA VAL A 115 -4.10 -7.17 -2.17
C VAL A 115 -3.15 -6.45 -1.20
N ARG A 116 -1.96 -7.02 -0.94
CA ARG A 116 -0.92 -6.37 -0.12
C ARG A 116 -0.48 -5.02 -0.72
N ILE A 117 -0.61 -4.85 -2.02
CA ILE A 117 -0.36 -3.56 -2.69
C ILE A 117 -1.23 -2.42 -2.15
N LEU A 118 -2.47 -2.74 -1.75
CA LEU A 118 -3.42 -1.75 -1.24
C LEU A 118 -2.99 -1.23 0.14
N ILE A 119 -2.14 -1.98 0.85
CA ILE A 119 -1.57 -1.55 2.14
C ILE A 119 -0.74 -0.28 1.95
N LEU A 120 -0.10 -0.06 0.79
CA LEU A 120 0.64 1.18 0.51
C LEU A 120 -0.25 2.42 0.53
N LEU A 121 -1.53 2.29 0.18
CA LEU A 121 -2.47 3.42 0.26
C LEU A 121 -2.65 3.91 1.70
N ARG A 122 -2.35 3.07 2.71
CA ARG A 122 -2.31 3.50 4.11
C ARG A 122 -1.19 4.49 4.40
N ILE A 123 -0.15 4.58 3.57
CA ILE A 123 0.91 5.58 3.73
C ILE A 123 0.34 7.00 3.62
N ILE A 124 -0.82 7.18 2.98
CA ILE A 124 -1.52 8.47 2.89
C ILE A 124 -1.99 8.93 4.29
N LYS A 125 -2.17 8.01 5.26
CA LYS A 125 -2.41 8.35 6.67
C LYS A 125 -1.24 9.17 7.27
N PHE A 126 -0.03 9.07 6.72
CA PHE A 126 1.09 9.94 7.12
C PHE A 126 0.80 11.43 6.87
N LYS A 127 -0.19 11.81 6.03
CA LYS A 127 -0.62 13.21 5.89
C LYS A 127 -1.09 13.83 7.22
N HIS A 128 -1.56 13.01 8.15
CA HIS A 128 -1.90 13.47 9.50
C HIS A 128 -0.66 13.85 10.34
N LEU A 129 0.54 13.40 9.96
CA LEU A 129 1.79 13.66 10.68
C LEU A 129 2.40 15.05 10.41
N ARG A 130 1.65 15.99 9.80
CA ARG A 130 2.12 17.34 9.46
C ARG A 130 3.42 17.35 8.65
N LEU A 131 3.59 16.37 7.76
CA LEU A 131 4.73 16.31 6.85
C LEU A 131 4.70 17.46 5.84
N SER A 132 5.89 17.84 5.35
CA SER A 132 5.99 18.83 4.29
C SER A 132 5.32 18.32 3.00
N ARG A 133 4.90 19.25 2.14
CA ARG A 133 4.17 18.90 0.89
C ARG A 133 5.06 18.08 -0.05
N GLU A 134 6.35 18.35 -0.04
CA GLU A 134 7.39 17.68 -0.83
C GLU A 134 7.52 16.22 -0.40
N VAL A 135 7.60 15.96 0.91
CA VAL A 135 7.66 14.59 1.46
C VAL A 135 6.40 13.81 1.11
N ILE A 136 5.23 14.43 1.23
CA ILE A 136 3.96 13.79 0.85
C ILE A 136 3.93 13.44 -0.64
N ASN A 137 4.40 14.33 -1.51
CA ASN A 137 4.47 14.08 -2.95
C ASN A 137 5.44 12.94 -3.27
N PHE A 138 6.62 12.94 -2.66
CA PHE A 138 7.61 11.87 -2.80
C PHE A 138 7.04 10.51 -2.41
N ILE A 139 6.43 10.43 -1.22
CA ILE A 139 5.77 9.21 -0.73
C ILE A 139 4.66 8.75 -1.69
N THR A 140 3.90 9.69 -2.26
CA THR A 140 2.82 9.39 -3.21
C THR A 140 3.36 8.79 -4.51
N ILE A 141 4.44 9.37 -5.07
CA ILE A 141 5.09 8.85 -6.28
C ILE A 141 5.73 7.48 -6.02
N LEU A 142 6.39 7.32 -4.87
CA LEU A 142 6.99 6.04 -4.48
C LEU A 142 5.93 4.94 -4.35
N THR A 143 4.81 5.26 -3.70
CA THR A 143 3.66 4.36 -3.56
C THR A 143 3.07 3.98 -4.90
N TYR A 144 2.85 4.97 -5.76
CA TYR A 144 2.34 4.73 -7.10
C TYR A 144 3.27 3.82 -7.91
N SER A 145 4.58 4.09 -7.87
CA SER A 145 5.59 3.26 -8.55
C SER A 145 5.50 1.83 -8.06
N PHE A 146 5.48 1.60 -6.75
CA PHE A 146 5.35 0.26 -6.17
C PHE A 146 4.05 -0.45 -6.56
N ILE A 147 2.94 0.29 -6.66
CA ILE A 147 1.66 -0.24 -7.14
C ILE A 147 1.81 -0.75 -8.58
N ILE A 148 2.35 0.06 -9.48
CA ILE A 148 2.55 -0.35 -10.87
C ILE A 148 3.52 -1.53 -10.96
N SER A 149 4.61 -1.51 -10.20
CA SER A 149 5.60 -2.59 -10.17
C SER A 149 5.02 -3.93 -9.76
N SER A 150 4.11 -3.96 -8.79
CA SER A 150 3.54 -5.27 -8.38
C SER A 150 2.54 -5.79 -9.42
N PHE A 151 1.82 -4.91 -10.13
CA PHE A 151 1.00 -5.34 -11.28
C PHE A 151 1.87 -5.85 -12.43
N ILE A 152 2.98 -5.17 -12.74
CA ILE A 152 3.94 -5.64 -13.74
C ILE A 152 4.52 -6.99 -13.33
N TRP A 153 5.00 -7.13 -12.09
CA TRP A 153 5.50 -8.41 -11.58
C TRP A 153 4.44 -9.51 -11.67
N LEU A 154 3.19 -9.22 -11.31
CA LEU A 154 2.09 -10.18 -11.36
C LEU A 154 1.85 -10.74 -12.77
N VAL A 155 1.96 -9.92 -13.82
CA VAL A 155 1.66 -10.33 -15.19
C VAL A 155 2.90 -10.79 -15.97
N GLU A 156 4.10 -10.37 -15.57
CA GLU A 156 5.34 -10.64 -16.31
C GLU A 156 6.22 -11.73 -15.68
N ASN A 157 6.20 -11.96 -14.36
CA ASN A 157 7.19 -12.79 -13.65
C ASN A 157 7.31 -14.25 -14.16
N GLU A 158 6.27 -14.81 -14.77
CA GLU A 158 6.31 -16.20 -15.27
C GLU A 158 6.70 -16.33 -16.74
N VAL A 159 6.66 -15.23 -17.48
CA VAL A 159 6.77 -15.23 -18.95
C VAL A 159 7.90 -14.35 -19.45
N ASN A 160 8.37 -13.41 -18.64
CA ASN A 160 9.41 -12.47 -18.97
C ASN A 160 10.73 -12.87 -18.30
N PRO A 161 11.74 -13.34 -19.05
CA PRO A 161 13.02 -13.78 -18.46
C PRO A 161 13.82 -12.63 -17.83
N ASN A 162 13.49 -11.38 -18.16
CA ASN A 162 14.14 -10.20 -17.61
C ASN A 162 13.50 -9.72 -16.30
N ILE A 163 12.40 -10.32 -15.85
CA ILE A 163 11.72 -9.99 -14.58
C ILE A 163 11.68 -11.25 -13.72
N ASN A 164 12.69 -11.42 -12.87
CA ASN A 164 12.85 -12.63 -12.03
C ASN A 164 12.34 -12.43 -10.61
N ASN A 165 12.35 -11.18 -10.13
CA ASN A 165 11.92 -10.80 -8.80
C ASN A 165 11.17 -9.46 -8.83
N PHE A 166 10.62 -9.05 -7.70
CA PHE A 166 9.90 -7.79 -7.61
C PHE A 166 10.77 -6.57 -7.88
N ALA A 167 12.06 -6.60 -7.51
CA ALA A 167 12.95 -5.47 -7.71
C ALA A 167 13.25 -5.21 -9.19
N ASP A 168 13.28 -6.24 -10.04
CA ASP A 168 13.42 -6.07 -11.49
C ASP A 168 12.20 -5.31 -12.06
N ALA A 169 10.99 -5.70 -11.63
CA ALA A 169 9.76 -5.00 -12.01
C ALA A 169 9.71 -3.57 -11.44
N PHE A 170 10.23 -3.36 -10.23
CA PHE A 170 10.35 -2.05 -9.61
C PHE A 170 11.33 -1.15 -10.33
N TYR A 171 12.51 -1.66 -10.66
CA TYR A 171 13.51 -1.01 -11.48
C TYR A 171 12.90 -0.58 -12.82
N PHE A 172 12.30 -1.51 -13.56
CA PHE A 172 11.63 -1.24 -14.84
C PHE A 172 10.59 -0.11 -14.72
N THR A 173 9.77 -0.18 -13.68
CA THR A 173 8.73 0.84 -13.43
C THR A 173 9.35 2.20 -13.17
N VAL A 174 10.34 2.29 -12.29
CA VAL A 174 10.99 3.57 -11.94
C VAL A 174 11.62 4.18 -13.18
N ILE A 175 12.45 3.45 -13.93
CA ILE A 175 13.12 4.00 -15.12
C ILE A 175 12.12 4.41 -16.21
N SER A 176 10.97 3.75 -16.30
CA SER A 176 9.92 4.07 -17.27
C SER A 176 9.14 5.32 -16.86
N LEU A 177 8.73 5.42 -15.59
CA LEU A 177 7.99 6.58 -15.06
C LEU A 177 8.86 7.84 -15.00
N THR A 178 10.17 7.68 -14.78
CA THR A 178 11.14 8.79 -14.87
C THR A 178 11.59 9.08 -16.30
N THR A 179 11.04 8.39 -17.31
CA THR A 179 11.38 8.54 -18.74
C THR A 179 12.85 8.31 -19.08
N VAL A 180 13.59 7.59 -18.23
CA VAL A 180 14.99 7.20 -18.49
C VAL A 180 15.04 6.10 -19.54
N GLY A 181 14.25 5.05 -19.35
CA GLY A 181 13.97 4.03 -20.36
C GLY A 181 15.22 3.38 -20.97
N TYR A 182 16.09 2.75 -20.17
CA TYR A 182 17.29 2.07 -20.65
C TYR A 182 17.03 1.00 -21.72
N GLY A 183 15.84 0.39 -21.71
CA GLY A 183 15.41 -0.58 -22.72
C GLY A 183 15.91 -2.01 -22.49
N ASP A 184 16.54 -2.26 -21.36
CA ASP A 184 17.01 -3.57 -20.90
C ASP A 184 15.86 -4.49 -20.45
N ILE A 185 14.85 -3.92 -19.79
CA ILE A 185 13.61 -4.61 -19.43
C ILE A 185 12.45 -3.99 -20.18
N THR A 186 11.63 -4.81 -20.83
CA THR A 186 10.37 -4.39 -21.46
C THR A 186 9.28 -5.44 -21.22
N PRO A 187 8.01 -5.02 -21.04
CA PRO A 187 6.91 -5.95 -20.84
C PRO A 187 6.62 -6.69 -22.13
N VAL A 188 6.53 -8.01 -22.05
CA VAL A 188 6.24 -8.87 -23.21
C VAL A 188 4.73 -9.13 -23.33
N THR A 189 3.98 -9.05 -22.23
CA THR A 189 2.54 -9.34 -22.24
C THR A 189 1.71 -8.13 -22.70
N PRO A 190 0.55 -8.37 -23.35
CA PRO A 190 -0.40 -7.29 -23.65
C PRO A 190 -0.87 -6.54 -22.40
N TRP A 191 -1.05 -7.25 -21.29
CA TRP A 191 -1.46 -6.67 -20.01
C TRP A 191 -0.36 -5.77 -19.42
N GLY A 192 0.90 -6.22 -19.41
CA GLY A 192 2.04 -5.43 -18.95
C GLY A 192 2.24 -4.16 -19.77
N LYS A 193 2.09 -4.25 -21.10
CA LYS A 193 2.09 -3.08 -22.00
C LYS A 193 0.93 -2.13 -21.70
N GLY A 194 -0.28 -2.64 -21.50
CA GLY A 194 -1.44 -1.83 -21.14
C GLY A 194 -1.26 -1.10 -19.81
N ILE A 195 -0.76 -1.81 -18.79
CA ILE A 195 -0.48 -1.25 -17.46
C ILE A 195 0.50 -0.08 -17.57
N ILE A 196 1.64 -0.25 -18.25
CA ILE A 196 2.64 0.82 -18.31
C ILE A 196 2.16 2.03 -19.11
N VAL A 197 1.44 1.83 -20.23
CA VAL A 197 0.88 2.92 -21.04
C VAL A 197 -0.11 3.74 -20.22
N LEU A 198 -1.08 3.09 -19.57
CA LEU A 198 -2.04 3.77 -18.71
C LEU A 198 -1.35 4.49 -17.55
N SER A 199 -0.29 3.89 -17.02
CA SER A 199 0.45 4.45 -15.90
C SER A 199 1.18 5.75 -16.25
N ILE A 200 1.80 5.79 -17.43
CA ILE A 200 2.49 6.97 -17.95
C ILE A 200 1.47 8.07 -18.28
N LEU A 201 0.36 7.72 -18.96
CA LEU A 201 -0.70 8.68 -19.27
C LEU A 201 -1.27 9.35 -18.01
N TYR A 202 -1.44 8.59 -16.93
CA TYR A 202 -1.90 9.12 -15.64
C TYR A 202 -0.89 10.13 -15.05
N ILE A 203 0.41 9.82 -15.02
CA ILE A 203 1.45 10.74 -14.53
C ILE A 203 1.48 12.02 -15.38
N VAL A 204 1.51 11.88 -16.70
CA VAL A 204 1.55 13.02 -17.63
C VAL A 204 0.33 13.91 -17.44
N SER A 205 -0.86 13.33 -17.33
CA SER A 205 -2.09 14.09 -17.03
C SER A 205 -1.98 14.88 -15.73
N GLY A 206 -1.49 14.25 -14.65
CA GLY A 206 -1.29 14.90 -13.36
C GLY A 206 -0.28 16.07 -13.40
N LEU A 207 0.82 15.91 -14.15
CA LEU A 207 1.82 16.97 -14.35
C LEU A 207 1.22 18.16 -15.11
N ILE A 208 0.46 17.91 -16.19
CA ILE A 208 -0.19 18.95 -16.98
C ILE A 208 -1.16 19.75 -16.11
N THR A 209 -2.03 19.09 -15.33
CA THR A 209 -2.96 19.78 -14.41
C THR A 209 -2.20 20.62 -13.38
N LYS A 210 -1.06 20.14 -12.89
CA LYS A 210 -0.24 20.89 -11.93
C LYS A 210 0.34 22.15 -12.55
N ILE A 211 0.94 22.05 -13.74
CA ILE A 211 1.51 23.19 -14.47
C ILE A 211 0.42 24.22 -14.76
N GLN A 212 -0.73 23.79 -15.28
CA GLN A 212 -1.88 24.67 -15.50
C GLN A 212 -2.26 25.41 -14.22
N SER A 213 -2.39 24.70 -13.09
CA SER A 213 -2.76 25.32 -11.81
C SER A 213 -1.75 26.36 -11.31
N LEU A 214 -0.46 26.21 -11.63
CA LEU A 214 0.57 27.19 -11.28
C LEU A 214 0.46 28.44 -12.15
N PHE A 215 0.31 28.24 -13.46
CA PHE A 215 0.15 29.33 -14.42
C PHE A 215 -1.10 30.18 -14.12
N TYR A 216 -2.24 29.53 -13.83
CA TYR A 216 -3.46 30.24 -13.43
C TYR A 216 -3.26 31.09 -12.15
N ARG A 217 -2.51 30.59 -11.16
CA ARG A 217 -2.24 31.34 -9.92
C ARG A 217 -1.32 32.53 -10.15
N GLU A 218 -0.45 32.48 -11.14
CA GLU A 218 0.47 33.56 -11.48
C GLU A 218 -0.27 34.68 -12.22
N LEU A 219 -1.10 34.33 -13.21
CA LEU A 219 -1.99 35.27 -13.88
C LEU A 219 -2.96 35.99 -12.93
N GLU A 220 -3.45 35.30 -11.88
CA GLU A 220 -4.33 35.90 -10.89
C GLU A 220 -3.61 36.86 -9.95
N LYS A 221 -2.31 36.65 -9.71
CA LYS A 221 -1.47 37.59 -8.95
C LYS A 221 -1.18 38.86 -9.74
N GLU A 222 -0.95 38.78 -11.05
CA GLU A 222 -0.72 39.95 -11.90
C GLU A 222 -1.96 40.85 -12.06
N LYS A 223 -3.16 40.31 -11.82
CA LYS A 223 -4.42 41.07 -11.88
C LYS A 223 -4.76 41.84 -10.60
N LYS A 224 -4.00 41.68 -9.52
CA LYS A 224 -4.19 42.37 -8.22
C LYS A 224 -3.11 43.41 -7.99
#